data_AF-A0A1G5FN73-F1
#
_entry.id   AF-A0A1G5FN73-F1
#
_cell.length_a   1.000
_cell.length_b   1.000
_cell.length_c   1.000
_cell.angle_alpha   90.00
_cell.angle_beta   90.00
_cell.angle_gamma   90.00
#
_symmetry.space_group_name_H-M   'P 1'
#
loop_
_entity.id
_entity.type
_entity.pdbx_description
1 polymer ?
#
loop_
_entity_poly.entity_id
_entity_poly.type
_entity_poly.pdbx_seq_one_letter_code
_entity_poly.pdbx_strand_id
1 'polypeptide(L)'
;MISMPLFISMPEMMIVGLVIIMVFGSDKLPEIVRGIAKAMNTVRNATDDIKNEITKSADEHGFSKDVKEITKQIEQVKDQIEDSGSIKRKF
;
A
#
# COMPACT_ATOMS: atom_id res chain seq x y z
N MET A 1 2.56 -30.85 8.74
CA MET A 1 1.62 -30.01 7.95
C MET A 1 2.36 -29.52 6.73
N ILE A 2 1.97 -29.97 5.54
CA ILE A 2 2.61 -29.58 4.27
C ILE A 2 1.87 -28.33 3.78
N SER A 3 2.55 -27.18 3.81
CA SER A 3 2.04 -25.98 3.15
C SER A 3 2.43 -26.08 1.67
N MET A 4 1.44 -26.34 0.81
CA MET A 4 1.66 -26.39 -0.63
C MET A 4 1.62 -24.93 -1.15
N PRO A 5 2.71 -24.38 -1.69
CA PRO A 5 2.69 -23.03 -2.25
C PRO A 5 1.75 -23.01 -3.47
N LEU A 6 0.65 -22.28 -3.36
CA LEU A 6 -0.25 -21.98 -4.48
C LEU A 6 0.46 -20.99 -5.40
N PHE A 7 1.19 -21.51 -6.39
CA PHE A 7 1.79 -20.72 -7.46
C PHE A 7 0.68 -20.31 -8.44
N ILE A 8 -0.04 -19.23 -8.14
CA ILE A 8 -0.97 -18.65 -9.10
C ILE A 8 -0.20 -17.82 -10.13
N SER A 9 -0.37 -18.20 -11.38
CA SER A 9 0.25 -17.55 -12.54
C SER A 9 -0.65 -16.47 -13.13
N MET A 10 -0.09 -15.59 -13.96
CA MET A 10 -0.86 -14.52 -14.62
C MET A 10 -2.03 -15.02 -15.48
N PRO A 11 -1.91 -16.13 -16.25
CA PRO A 11 -3.05 -16.69 -16.98
C PRO A 11 -4.23 -17.11 -16.08
N GLU A 12 -3.95 -17.72 -14.93
CA GLU A 12 -4.99 -18.15 -13.99
C GLU A 12 -5.71 -16.95 -13.37
N MET A 13 -4.97 -15.89 -13.04
CA MET A 13 -5.55 -14.61 -12.59
C MET A 13 -6.47 -13.98 -13.64
N MET A 14 -6.13 -14.07 -14.94
CA MET A 14 -6.99 -13.58 -16.03
C MET A 14 -8.30 -14.36 -16.13
N ILE A 15 -8.27 -15.68 -15.94
CA ILE A 15 -9.49 -16.51 -15.94
C ILE A 15 -10.39 -16.13 -14.77
N VAL A 16 -9.83 -15.98 -13.57
CA VAL A 16 -10.59 -15.52 -12.39
C VAL A 16 -11.18 -14.14 -12.62
N GLY A 17 -10.40 -13.20 -13.19
CA GLY A 17 -10.89 -11.87 -13.56
C GLY A 17 -12.06 -11.91 -14.55
N LEU A 18 -12.03 -12.83 -15.51
CA LEU A 18 -13.10 -13.01 -16.49
C LEU A 18 -14.38 -13.54 -15.83
N VAL A 19 -14.27 -14.49 -14.89
CA VAL A 19 -15.42 -14.96 -14.09
C VAL A 19 -16.01 -13.84 -13.26
N ILE A 20 -15.17 -13.01 -12.61
CA ILE A 20 -15.61 -11.85 -11.84
C ILE A 20 -16.37 -10.87 -12.74
N ILE A 21 -15.85 -10.56 -13.94
CA ILE A 21 -16.52 -9.70 -14.91
C ILE A 21 -17.85 -10.31 -15.37
N MET A 22 -17.94 -11.63 -15.54
CA MET A 22 -19.19 -12.29 -15.92
C MET A 22 -20.26 -12.21 -14.82
N VAL A 23 -19.85 -12.32 -13.54
CA VAL A 23 -20.76 -12.25 -12.39
C VAL A 23 -21.21 -10.83 -12.08
N PHE A 24 -20.27 -9.88 -12.06
CA PHE A 24 -20.53 -8.51 -11.62
C PHE A 24 -20.72 -7.52 -12.78
N GLY A 25 -20.32 -7.87 -14.00
CA GLY A 25 -20.30 -6.99 -15.17
C GLY A 25 -18.99 -6.21 -15.31
N SER A 26 -18.62 -5.88 -16.55
CA SER A 26 -17.42 -5.09 -16.88
C SER A 26 -17.45 -3.69 -16.28
N ASP A 27 -18.64 -3.15 -16.05
CA ASP A 27 -18.82 -1.76 -15.63
C ASP A 27 -18.73 -1.59 -14.11
N LYS A 28 -19.01 -2.67 -13.35
CA LYS A 28 -19.00 -2.65 -11.88
C LYS A 28 -17.62 -2.74 -11.28
N LEU A 29 -16.72 -3.50 -11.89
CA LEU A 29 -15.34 -3.62 -11.39
C LEU A 29 -14.60 -2.26 -11.39
N PRO A 30 -14.63 -1.45 -12.47
CA PRO A 30 -14.05 -0.10 -12.47
C PRO A 30 -14.78 0.86 -11.53
N GLU A 31 -16.10 0.73 -11.35
CA GLU A 31 -16.90 1.56 -10.45
C GLU A 31 -16.48 1.33 -8.98
N ILE A 32 -16.32 0.07 -8.56
CA ILE A 32 -15.85 -0.29 -7.21
C ILE A 32 -14.43 0.22 -6.98
N VAL A 33 -13.52 -0.01 -7.93
CA VAL A 33 -12.13 0.48 -7.84
C VAL A 33 -12.10 2.01 -7.71
N ARG A 34 -12.93 2.73 -8.49
CA ARG A 34 -13.03 4.19 -8.39
C ARG A 34 -13.60 4.65 -7.04
N GLY A 35 -14.58 3.94 -6.50
CA GLY A 35 -15.13 4.20 -5.16
C GLY A 35 -14.09 4.03 -4.07
N ILE A 36 -13.36 2.91 -4.08
CA ILE A 36 -12.26 2.63 -3.14
C ILE A 36 -11.14 3.66 -3.31
N ALA A 37 -10.75 3.98 -4.54
CA ALA A 37 -9.69 4.97 -4.81
C ALA A 37 -10.05 6.34 -4.25
N LYS A 38 -11.30 6.79 -4.41
CA LYS A 38 -11.79 8.04 -3.80
C LYS A 38 -11.75 7.96 -2.28
N ALA A 39 -12.24 6.86 -1.69
CA ALA A 39 -12.22 6.68 -0.25
C ALA A 39 -10.79 6.66 0.32
N MET A 40 -9.87 5.93 -0.32
CA MET A 40 -8.45 5.90 0.06
C MET A 40 -7.80 7.28 -0.05
N ASN A 41 -8.10 8.04 -1.10
CA ASN A 41 -7.59 9.41 -1.24
C ASN A 41 -8.14 10.33 -0.15
N THR A 42 -9.43 10.26 0.17
CA THR A 42 -10.03 11.04 1.26
C THR A 42 -9.41 10.69 2.61
N VAL A 43 -9.27 9.40 2.92
CA VAL A 43 -8.64 8.92 4.17
C VAL A 43 -7.19 9.38 4.23
N ARG A 44 -6.44 9.28 3.13
CA ARG A 44 -5.05 9.74 3.04
C ARG A 44 -4.94 11.23 3.31
N ASN A 45 -5.74 12.05 2.63
CA ASN A 45 -5.69 13.51 2.81
C ASN A 45 -6.01 13.91 4.25
N ALA A 46 -7.04 13.32 4.86
CA ALA A 46 -7.38 13.57 6.26
C ALA A 46 -6.25 13.11 7.22
N THR A 47 -5.61 11.98 6.91
CA THR A 47 -4.45 11.50 7.69
C THR A 47 -3.25 12.43 7.53
N ASP A 48 -3.01 12.95 6.32
CA ASP A 48 -1.91 13.87 6.02
C ASP A 48 -2.09 15.20 6.77
N ASP A 49 -3.31 15.72 6.87
CA ASP A 49 -3.63 16.90 7.68
C ASP A 49 -3.35 16.66 9.18
N ILE A 50 -3.80 15.52 9.71
CA ILE A 50 -3.51 15.11 11.10
C ILE A 50 -2.00 14.95 11.33
N LYS A 51 -1.29 14.32 10.39
CA LYS A 51 0.17 14.16 10.45
C LYS A 51 0.87 15.52 10.50
N ASN A 52 0.41 16.49 9.72
CA ASN A 52 0.96 17.84 9.71
C ASN A 52 0.70 18.56 11.05
N GLU A 53 -0.51 18.46 11.61
CA GLU A 53 -0.84 19.04 12.92
C GLU A 53 -0.04 18.39 14.06
N ILE A 54 0.11 17.06 14.05
CA ILE A 54 0.93 16.33 15.04
C ILE A 54 2.40 16.74 14.92
N THR A 55 2.92 16.87 13.70
CA THR A 55 4.30 17.30 13.47
C THR A 55 4.52 18.72 14.01
N LYS A 56 3.59 19.64 13.74
CA LYS A 56 3.64 21.01 14.24
C LYS A 56 3.52 21.07 15.77
N SER A 57 2.64 20.27 16.36
CA SER A 57 2.46 20.17 17.81
C SER A 57 3.69 19.55 18.50
N ALA A 58 4.33 18.56 17.87
CA ALA A 58 5.59 17.98 18.34
C ALA A 58 6.76 18.97 18.24
N ASP A 59 6.77 19.83 17.20
CA ASP A 59 7.70 20.95 17.07
C ASP A 59 7.53 22.00 18.17
N GLU A 60 6.28 22.29 18.55
CA GLU A 60 5.98 23.26 19.60
C GLU A 60 6.24 22.72 21.02
N HIS A 61 6.11 21.41 21.23
CA HIS A 61 6.34 20.75 22.54
C HIS A 61 7.70 20.06 22.69
N GLY A 62 8.62 20.20 21.74
CA GLY A 62 10.00 19.72 21.83
C GLY A 62 10.21 18.22 21.55
N PHE A 63 9.18 17.52 21.06
CA PHE A 63 9.21 16.10 20.69
C PHE A 63 9.57 15.86 19.20
N SER A 64 9.97 16.90 18.46
CA SER A 64 10.35 16.83 17.03
C SER A 64 11.39 15.76 16.70
N LYS A 65 12.35 15.55 17.61
CA LYS A 65 13.47 14.63 17.38
C LYS A 65 12.97 13.19 17.35
N ASP A 66 12.09 12.82 18.27
CA ASP A 66 11.57 11.46 18.39
C ASP A 66 10.69 11.11 17.17
N VAL A 67 9.85 12.04 16.71
CA VAL A 67 8.99 11.85 15.53
C VAL A 67 9.81 11.78 14.24
N LYS A 68 10.84 12.63 14.07
CA LYS A 68 11.75 12.59 12.91
C LYS A 68 12.57 11.31 12.88
N GLU A 69 13.01 10.83 14.04
CA GLU A 69 13.79 9.60 14.15
C GLU A 69 12.94 8.38 13.77
N ILE A 70 11.71 8.27 14.28
CA ILE A 70 10.77 7.20 13.91
C ILE A 70 10.47 7.22 12.41
N THR A 71 10.20 8.40 11.84
CA THR A 71 9.92 8.54 10.41
C THR A 71 11.11 8.10 9.55
N LYS A 72 12.33 8.48 9.94
CA LYS A 72 13.56 8.11 9.25
C LYS A 72 13.87 6.62 9.32
N GLN A 73 13.60 5.98 10.47
CA GLN A 73 13.71 4.53 10.62
C GLN A 73 12.70 3.78 9.73
N ILE A 74 11.46 4.28 9.62
CA ILE A 74 10.45 3.71 8.73
C ILE A 74 10.87 3.85 7.25
N GLU A 75 11.44 4.98 6.86
CA GLU A 75 11.97 5.20 5.51
C GLU A 75 13.09 4.20 5.17
N GLN A 76 14.05 3.99 6.09
CA GLN A 76 15.13 3.01 5.90
C GLN A 76 14.64 1.58 5.80
N VAL A 77 13.60 1.21 6.56
CA VAL A 77 12.97 -0.11 6.47
C VAL A 77 12.25 -0.26 5.13
N LYS A 78 11.59 0.79 4.63
CA LYS A 78 10.93 0.79 3.32
C LYS A 78 11.95 0.63 2.18
N ASP A 79 13.07 1.35 2.23
CA ASP A 79 14.15 1.25 1.25
C ASP A 79 14.77 -0.16 1.23
N GLN A 80 14.99 -0.76 2.41
CA GLN A 80 15.49 -2.14 2.49
C GLN A 80 14.49 -3.17 1.94
N ILE A 81 13.19 -2.93 2.08
CA ILE A 81 12.14 -3.79 1.50
C ILE A 81 12.09 -3.64 -0.03
N GLU A 82 12.24 -2.42 -0.55
CA GLU A 82 12.30 -2.15 -1.99
C GLU A 82 13.56 -2.77 -2.63
N ASP A 83 14.71 -2.69 -1.96
CA ASP A 83 15.96 -3.35 -2.39
C ASP A 83 15.91 -4.88 -2.26
N SER A 84 15.21 -5.40 -1.25
CA SER A 84 14.98 -6.85 -1.08
C SER A 84 14.01 -7.43 -2.12
N GLY A 85 13.16 -6.58 -2.74
CA GLY A 85 12.29 -6.96 -3.84
C GLY A 85 13.04 -7.15 -5.17
N SER A 86 14.26 -6.63 -5.27
CA SER A 86 15.14 -6.82 -6.42
C SER A 86 15.99 -8.08 -6.23
N ILE A 87 15.43 -9.24 -6.59
CA ILE A 87 16.27 -10.38 -7.01
C ILE A 87 17.00 -9.96 -8.28
N LYS A 88 18.06 -9.15 -8.13
CA LYS A 88 19.08 -8.91 -9.14
C LYS A 88 19.77 -10.24 -9.33
N ARG A 89 19.28 -11.01 -10.30
CA ARG A 89 20.00 -12.14 -10.89
C ARG A 89 21.32 -11.56 -11.43
N LYS A 90 22.40 -11.69 -10.67
CA LYS A 90 23.76 -11.43 -11.15
C LYS A 90 24.04 -12.45 -12.25
N PHE A 91 24.27 -11.96 -13.46
CA PHE A 91 25.07 -12.67 -14.46
C PHE A 91 26.55 -12.43 -14.16
#